data_AF-A0A7J2HLJ4-F1
#
_entry.id   AF-A0A7J2HLJ4-F1
#
_cell.length_a   1.000
_cell.length_b   1.000
_cell.length_c   1.000
_cell.angle_alpha   90.00
_cell.angle_beta   90.00
_cell.angle_gamma   90.00
#
_symmetry.space_group_name_H-M   'P 1'
#
loop_
_entity.id
_entity.type
_entity.pdbx_description
1 polymer ?
#
loop_
_entity_poly.entity_id
_entity_poly.type
_entity_poly.pdbx_seq_one_letter_code
_entity_poly.pdbx_strand_id
1 'polypeptide(L)'
;MPRAKSKERINEKLLKQAVKAAQRQPRLAFYSPVAACILNYWKSAVPRFSISEFLAGIVEKELAKRWPKLYKTAEAKVKTKFKTRRRGRSSGSSLKLK
;
A
#
# COMPACT_ATOMS: atom_id res chain seq x y z
N MET A 1 15.90 -1.70 -17.99
CA MET A 1 16.08 -3.14 -18.31
C MET A 1 15.97 -3.96 -17.02
N PRO A 2 15.13 -5.02 -16.93
CA PRO A 2 15.10 -5.85 -15.73
C PRO A 2 16.24 -6.87 -15.79
N ARG A 3 17.20 -6.79 -14.87
CA ARG A 3 18.25 -7.81 -14.73
C ARG A 3 17.67 -9.07 -14.10
N ALA A 4 18.04 -10.19 -14.72
CA ALA A 4 17.95 -11.61 -14.36
C ALA A 4 17.34 -12.02 -13.01
N LYS A 5 16.58 -13.13 -13.06
CA LYS A 5 16.07 -13.94 -11.94
C LYS A 5 17.21 -14.48 -11.06
N SER A 6 17.92 -13.60 -10.36
CA SER A 6 18.70 -14.01 -9.19
C SER A 6 17.70 -14.49 -8.13
N LYS A 7 18.04 -15.53 -7.36
CA LYS A 7 17.33 -15.86 -6.11
C LYS A 7 17.50 -14.64 -5.20
N GLU A 8 16.63 -13.63 -5.33
CA GLU A 8 16.65 -12.41 -4.53
C GLU A 8 16.45 -12.82 -3.07
N ARG A 9 17.57 -12.96 -2.35
CA ARG A 9 17.56 -12.94 -0.90
C ARG A 9 17.08 -11.55 -0.52
N ILE A 10 15.85 -11.47 -0.03
CA ILE A 10 15.25 -10.22 0.43
C ILE A 10 16.14 -9.64 1.53
N ASN A 11 16.63 -8.43 1.34
CA ASN A 11 17.37 -7.74 2.38
C ASN A 11 16.40 -7.28 3.49
N GLU A 12 16.47 -7.93 4.64
CA GLU A 12 15.55 -7.66 5.74
C GLU A 12 15.67 -6.26 6.33
N LYS A 13 16.88 -5.68 6.35
CA LYS A 13 17.10 -4.34 6.88
C LYS A 13 16.37 -3.32 6.00
N LEU A 14 16.53 -3.43 4.68
CA LEU A 14 15.82 -2.58 3.71
C LEU A 14 14.31 -2.78 3.78
N LEU A 15 13.84 -4.02 3.89
CA LEU A 15 12.41 -4.29 4.03
C LEU A 15 11.83 -3.68 5.32
N LYS A 16 12.53 -3.74 6.45
CA LYS A 16 12.10 -3.10 7.70
C LYS A 16 12.01 -1.58 7.54
N GLN A 17 12.94 -0.95 6.84
CA GLN A 17 12.90 0.49 6.55
C GLN A 17 11.72 0.84 5.64
N ALA A 18 11.49 0.06 4.58
CA ALA A 18 10.36 0.24 3.66
C ALA A 18 9.01 0.13 4.39
N VAL A 19 8.86 -0.83 5.31
CA VAL A 19 7.65 -0.96 6.15
C VAL A 19 7.44 0.29 7.01
N LYS A 20 8.50 0.83 7.64
CA LYS A 20 8.39 2.07 8.44
C LYS A 20 8.01 3.27 7.57
N ALA A 21 8.56 3.38 6.36
CA ALA A 21 8.23 4.45 5.42
C ALA A 21 6.75 4.38 4.99
N ALA A 22 6.28 3.18 4.60
CA ALA A 22 4.89 2.95 4.22
C ALA A 22 3.90 3.24 5.36
N GLN A 23 4.30 3.01 6.62
CA GLN A 23 3.49 3.36 7.79
C GLN A 23 3.37 4.87 8.02
N ARG A 24 4.40 5.65 7.67
CA ARG A 24 4.40 7.11 7.80
C ARG A 24 3.61 7.76 6.68
N GLN A 25 3.85 7.33 5.44
CA GLN A 25 3.21 7.88 4.26
C GLN A 25 2.95 6.76 3.23
N PRO A 26 1.73 6.18 3.21
CA PRO A 26 1.39 5.13 2.27
C PRO A 26 1.05 5.67 0.87
N ARG A 27 0.91 6.99 0.72
CA ARG A 27 0.49 7.62 -0.54
C ARG A 27 1.65 7.64 -1.53
N LEU A 28 1.44 7.03 -2.69
CA LEU A 28 2.31 7.12 -3.85
C LEU A 28 1.80 8.25 -4.75
N ALA A 29 2.67 9.21 -5.08
CA ALA A 29 2.37 10.21 -6.11
C ALA A 29 2.73 9.62 -7.48
N PHE A 30 1.85 9.80 -8.47
CA PHE A 30 2.05 9.31 -9.84
C PHE A 30 1.99 10.48 -10.81
N TYR A 31 3.01 10.64 -11.65
CA TYR A 31 3.03 11.67 -12.70
C TYR A 31 2.79 11.01 -14.05
N SER A 32 1.54 11.06 -14.53
CA SER A 32 1.18 10.63 -15.88
C SER A 32 -0.05 11.42 -16.34
N PRO A 33 0.09 12.35 -17.30
CA PRO A 33 -1.02 13.10 -17.85
C PRO A 33 -2.10 12.21 -18.48
N VAL A 34 -1.69 11.14 -19.18
CA VAL A 34 -2.61 10.18 -19.82
C VAL A 34 -3.42 9.42 -18.77
N ALA A 35 -2.78 8.88 -17.74
CA ALA A 35 -3.50 8.18 -16.68
C ALA A 35 -4.43 9.14 -15.92
N ALA A 36 -3.98 10.37 -15.66
CA ALA A 36 -4.81 11.39 -15.03
C ALA A 36 -6.06 11.71 -15.85
N CYS A 37 -5.94 11.84 -17.18
CA CYS A 37 -7.07 12.04 -18.08
C CYS A 37 -8.10 10.89 -17.96
N ILE A 38 -7.64 9.65 -18.14
CA ILE A 38 -8.52 8.46 -18.10
C ILE A 38 -9.20 8.31 -16.73
N LEU A 39 -8.45 8.47 -15.63
CA LEU A 39 -8.99 8.29 -14.28
C LEU A 39 -9.98 9.39 -13.90
N ASN A 40 -9.77 10.63 -14.36
CA ASN A 40 -10.75 11.71 -14.16
C ASN A 40 -12.00 11.53 -15.02
N TYR A 41 -11.87 10.97 -16.23
CA TYR A 41 -13.02 10.56 -17.02
C TYR A 41 -13.89 9.54 -16.25
N TRP A 42 -13.29 8.46 -15.75
CA TRP A 42 -14.02 7.44 -14.97
C TRP A 42 -14.63 7.98 -13.69
N LYS A 43 -13.93 8.88 -12.99
CA LYS A 43 -14.46 9.57 -11.81
C LYS A 43 -15.74 10.36 -12.11
N SER A 44 -15.83 10.91 -13.32
CA SER A 44 -17.00 11.70 -13.75
C SER A 44 -18.10 10.80 -14.32
N ALA A 45 -17.74 9.72 -15.00
CA ALA A 45 -18.67 8.81 -15.66
C ALA A 45 -19.35 7.81 -14.71
N VAL A 46 -18.70 7.42 -13.61
CA VAL A 46 -19.20 6.38 -12.69
C VAL A 46 -19.44 6.97 -11.29
N PRO A 47 -20.68 6.93 -10.78
CA PRO A 47 -20.99 7.37 -9.42
C PRO A 47 -20.13 6.63 -8.39
N ARG A 48 -19.61 7.37 -7.41
CA ARG A 48 -18.78 6.85 -6.31
C ARG A 48 -17.47 6.17 -6.74
N PHE A 49 -17.01 6.39 -7.97
CA PHE A 49 -15.72 5.85 -8.41
C PHE A 49 -14.55 6.44 -7.61
N SER A 50 -13.73 5.56 -7.02
CA SER A 50 -12.56 5.91 -6.23
C SER A 50 -11.29 5.68 -7.04
N ILE A 51 -10.72 6.77 -7.57
CA ILE A 51 -9.44 6.72 -8.32
C ILE A 51 -8.36 6.04 -7.48
N SER A 52 -8.26 6.38 -6.18
CA SER A 52 -7.25 5.82 -5.29
C SER A 52 -7.38 4.32 -5.09
N GLU A 53 -8.61 3.81 -4.95
CA GLU A 53 -8.86 2.39 -4.75
C GLU A 53 -8.59 1.59 -6.02
N PHE A 54 -9.07 2.11 -7.15
CA PHE A 54 -8.80 1.51 -8.47
C PHE A 54 -7.30 1.44 -8.75
N LEU A 55 -6.58 2.54 -8.52
CA LEU A 55 -5.14 2.60 -8.74
C LEU A 55 -4.36 1.67 -7.80
N ALA A 56 -4.76 1.61 -6.52
CA ALA A 56 -4.16 0.67 -5.57
C ALA A 56 -4.30 -0.78 -6.05
N GLY A 57 -5.47 -1.17 -6.55
CA GLY A 57 -5.70 -2.51 -7.10
C GLY A 57 -4.80 -2.84 -8.29
N ILE A 58 -4.63 -1.91 -9.23
CA ILE A 58 -3.73 -2.09 -10.38
C ILE A 58 -2.28 -2.25 -9.92
N VAL A 59 -1.81 -1.33 -9.07
CA VAL A 59 -0.41 -1.31 -8.61
C VAL A 59 -0.10 -2.57 -7.81
N GLU A 60 -0.96 -2.96 -6.87
CA GLU A 60 -0.74 -4.18 -6.07
C GLU A 60 -0.69 -5.43 -6.95
N LYS A 61 -1.58 -5.54 -7.94
CA LYS A 61 -1.58 -6.66 -8.89
C LYS A 61 -0.28 -6.73 -9.67
N GLU A 62 0.22 -5.60 -10.17
CA GLU A 62 1.48 -5.57 -10.93
C GLU A 62 2.71 -5.82 -10.05
N LEU A 63 2.73 -5.29 -8.81
CA LEU A 63 3.80 -5.59 -7.85
C LEU A 63 3.84 -7.06 -7.45
N ALA A 64 2.67 -7.68 -7.23
CA ALA A 64 2.56 -9.09 -6.89
C ALA A 64 3.06 -10.00 -8.02
N LYS A 65 2.80 -9.64 -9.28
CA LYS A 65 3.34 -10.36 -10.45
C LYS A 65 4.86 -10.19 -10.57
N ARG A 66 5.36 -8.97 -10.40
CA ARG A 66 6.76 -8.63 -10.66
C ARG A 66 7.72 -9.10 -9.56
N TRP A 67 7.28 -9.06 -8.29
CA TRP A 67 8.07 -9.52 -7.13
C TRP A 67 7.22 -10.36 -6.15
N PRO A 68 6.84 -11.59 -6.51
CA PRO A 68 5.88 -12.38 -5.72
C PRO A 68 6.32 -12.67 -4.27
N LYS A 69 7.61 -13.01 -4.08
CA LYS A 69 8.16 -13.32 -2.75
C LYS A 69 8.24 -12.09 -1.84
N LEU A 70 8.66 -10.95 -2.42
CA LEU A 70 8.73 -9.68 -1.70
C LEU A 70 7.32 -9.20 -1.32
N TYR A 71 6.36 -9.27 -2.25
CA TYR A 71 4.97 -8.88 -2.01
C TYR A 71 4.37 -9.68 -0.84
N LYS A 72 4.45 -11.02 -0.86
CA LYS A 72 3.94 -11.88 0.24
C LYS A 72 4.57 -11.53 1.59
N THR A 73 5.87 -11.26 1.60
CA THR A 73 6.60 -10.94 2.84
C THR A 73 6.24 -9.54 3.35
N ALA A 74 6.11 -8.56 2.45
CA ALA A 74 5.70 -7.20 2.78
C ALA A 74 4.26 -7.19 3.30
N GLU A 75 3.34 -7.86 2.61
CA GLU A 75 1.93 -7.98 2.99
C GLU A 75 1.77 -8.56 4.40
N ALA A 76 2.46 -9.67 4.70
CA ALA A 76 2.43 -10.30 6.02
C ALA A 76 2.90 -9.34 7.12
N LYS A 77 3.99 -8.60 6.90
CA LYS A 77 4.58 -7.65 7.85
C LYS A 77 3.75 -6.38 8.04
N VAL A 78 3.07 -5.94 6.97
CA VAL A 78 2.21 -4.76 6.98
C VAL A 78 0.89 -5.09 7.69
N LYS A 79 0.20 -6.17 7.32
CA LYS A 79 -1.09 -6.59 7.91
C LYS A 79 -1.01 -6.84 9.42
N THR A 80 0.06 -7.48 9.89
CA THR A 80 0.26 -7.72 11.34
C THR A 80 0.34 -6.42 12.14
N LYS A 81 1.07 -5.40 11.64
CA LYS A 81 1.26 -4.15 12.38
C LYS A 81 0.07 -3.18 12.28
N PHE A 82 -0.69 -3.19 11.19
CA PHE A 82 -1.94 -2.41 11.11
C PHE A 82 -3.04 -2.96 12.04
N LYS A 83 -3.09 -4.30 12.27
CA LYS A 83 -3.97 -4.91 13.29
C LYS A 83 -3.62 -4.46 14.72
N THR A 84 -2.33 -4.38 15.07
CA THR A 84 -1.88 -3.92 16.39
C THR A 84 -2.31 -2.47 16.68
N ARG A 85 -2.29 -1.58 15.67
CA ARG A 85 -2.74 -0.19 15.82
C ARG A 85 -4.26 -0.04 16.02
N ARG A 86 -5.08 -0.96 15.49
CA ARG A 86 -6.53 -0.98 15.75
C ARG A 86 -6.85 -1.42 17.18
N ARG A 87 -6.13 -2.39 17.74
CA ARG A 87 -6.33 -2.86 19.12
C ARG A 87 -5.91 -1.84 20.20
N GLY A 88 -4.93 -0.98 19.92
CA GLY A 88 -4.51 0.07 20.85
C GLY A 88 -5.43 1.31 20.93
N ARG A 89 -6.37 1.48 19.97
CA ARG A 89 -7.34 2.60 19.99
C ARG A 89 -8.65 2.27 20.71
N SER A 90 -8.93 1.00 21.01
CA SER A 90 -10.16 0.58 21.71
C SER A 90 -10.04 0.56 23.23
N SER A 91 -8.86 0.84 23.80
CA SER A 91 -8.60 0.77 25.26
C SER A 91 -8.40 2.15 25.92
N GLY A 92 -8.84 3.23 25.29
CA GLY A 92 -8.55 4.61 25.72
C GLY A 92 -9.76 5.54 25.70
N SER A 93 -10.96 5.07 26.05
CA SER A 93 -12.12 5.94 26.29
C SER A 93 -12.93 5.42 27.47
N SER A 94 -12.35 5.50 28.67
CA SER A 94 -13.15 5.64 29.89
C SER A 94 -13.22 7.14 30.17
N LEU A 95 -14.37 7.72 29.85
CA LEU A 95 -14.70 9.11 30.16
C LEU A 95 -14.46 9.39 31.64
N LYS A 96 -13.59 10.35 31.97
CA LYS A 96 -13.70 11.10 33.22
C LYS A 96 -14.79 12.14 32.99
N LEU A 97 -16.00 11.83 33.43
CA LEU A 97 -17.02 12.83 33.73
C LEU A 97 -16.62 13.46 35.07
N LYS A 98 -16.37 14.76 35.06
CA LYS A 98 -16.43 15.64 36.22
C LYS A 98 -17.38 16.77 35.86
#